data_AF-R8BHI3-F1
#
_entry.id   AF-R8BHI3-F1
#
_cell.length_a   1.000
_cell.length_b   1.000
_cell.length_c   1.000
_cell.angle_alpha   90.00
_cell.angle_beta   90.00
_cell.angle_gamma   90.00
#
_symmetry.space_group_name_H-M   'P 1'
#
loop_
_entity.id
_entity.type
_entity.pdbx_description
1 polymer ?
#
loop_
_entity_poly.entity_id
_entity_poly.type
_entity_poly.pdbx_seq_one_letter_code
_entity_poly.pdbx_strand_id
1 'polypeptide(L)'
;MDFWSRLLAHTPLNSEANRKDAAKDPVRRLRRFEKEYSQLLQTWRNASSLAPDSEDAEIIEVRLQELTNILSDESRRPLPHPCIAFSATKQLYIPVAKIATSSYNEWIIREGVLFFATLIESEEEAFVESDAFASSLTNLLVRITGANSIRLGADTEARVVELAFNITTKIRLEPEILPAWFKSQRNQPQEERNLDKHGQFEGRTQKQDFPLFYLLMDYIHHEGKVGDFARTGLLYIIEAASNSVNLEQWIVESDLSTLMATGLGALYSQLSRKLVIDHPPQDLPPILAFSDYQHPVSTYEIVSSCSPDFQAHLETFLSHLLFWQDVLNHCRSVDVKSTLLEHFQVIFLQQLLYATQPAEVSMRI
;
A
#
# COMPACT_ATOMS: atom_id res chain seq x y z
N MET A 1 38.69 -32.60 50.28
CA MET A 1 38.42 -31.28 50.89
C MET A 1 37.94 -30.26 49.85
N ASP A 2 37.50 -30.70 48.67
CA ASP A 2 37.36 -29.83 47.48
C ASP A 2 35.92 -29.53 47.06
N PHE A 3 34.94 -29.97 47.85
CA PHE A 3 33.53 -29.65 47.64
C PHE A 3 33.17 -28.28 48.20
N TRP A 4 33.67 -27.97 49.42
CA TRP A 4 33.36 -26.72 50.11
C TRP A 4 34.10 -25.50 49.53
N SER A 5 35.26 -25.69 48.90
CA SER A 5 36.00 -24.60 48.23
C SER A 5 35.31 -24.12 46.94
N ARG A 6 34.48 -24.97 46.30
CA ARG A 6 33.72 -24.60 45.10
C ARG A 6 32.43 -23.85 45.38
N LEU A 7 31.91 -23.92 46.62
CA LEU A 7 30.68 -23.22 47.00
C LEU A 7 30.94 -21.77 47.46
N LEU A 8 32.17 -21.48 47.90
CA LEU A 8 32.62 -20.14 48.31
C LEU A 8 33.29 -19.36 47.17
N ALA A 9 33.73 -20.03 46.12
CA ALA A 9 34.18 -19.38 44.89
C ALA A 9 32.95 -19.02 44.05
N HIS A 10 32.47 -17.79 44.20
CA HIS A 10 31.52 -17.17 43.27
C HIS A 10 32.16 -17.02 41.87
N THR A 11 32.25 -18.12 41.13
CA THR A 11 32.50 -18.09 39.68
C THR A 11 31.14 -18.25 38.99
N PRO A 12 30.58 -17.18 38.39
CA PRO A 12 29.34 -17.30 37.65
C PRO A 12 29.59 -18.05 36.34
N LEU A 13 29.42 -19.37 36.37
CA LEU A 13 29.12 -20.18 35.20
C LEU A 13 27.66 -19.93 34.81
N ASN A 14 27.32 -18.72 34.33
CA ASN A 14 25.99 -18.42 33.79
C ASN A 14 25.99 -17.09 33.02
N SER A 15 26.68 -17.02 31.89
CA SER A 15 26.52 -15.93 30.92
C SER A 15 25.24 -16.07 30.08
N GLU A 16 24.71 -17.29 29.92
CA GLU A 16 23.50 -17.54 29.11
C GLU A 16 22.19 -17.41 29.89
N ALA A 17 22.14 -17.85 31.16
CA ALA A 17 20.95 -17.69 32.00
C ALA A 17 20.65 -16.20 32.28
N ASN A 18 21.69 -15.40 32.49
CA ASN A 18 21.55 -13.97 32.78
C ASN A 18 21.07 -13.17 31.56
N ARG A 19 21.36 -13.62 30.32
CA ARG A 19 20.82 -13.00 29.08
C ARG A 19 19.32 -13.27 28.90
N LYS A 20 18.86 -14.50 29.19
CA LYS A 20 17.43 -14.87 29.08
C LYS A 20 16.58 -14.22 30.18
N ASP A 21 17.10 -14.06 31.39
CA ASP A 21 16.41 -13.35 32.46
C ASP A 21 16.50 -11.82 32.31
N ALA A 22 17.59 -11.28 31.76
CA ALA A 22 17.69 -9.86 31.43
C ALA A 22 16.73 -9.42 30.33
N ALA A 23 16.38 -10.32 29.40
CA ALA A 23 15.38 -10.06 28.37
C ALA A 23 13.95 -10.02 28.95
N LYS A 24 13.68 -10.60 30.13
CA LYS A 24 12.35 -10.59 30.74
C LYS A 24 12.03 -9.31 31.51
N ASP A 25 13.04 -8.63 32.06
CA ASP A 25 12.84 -7.43 32.86
C ASP A 25 12.40 -6.23 31.97
N PRO A 26 11.16 -5.71 32.14
CA PRO A 26 10.62 -4.63 31.31
C PRO A 26 11.45 -3.35 31.40
N VAL A 27 12.04 -3.05 32.56
CA VAL A 27 12.81 -1.81 32.76
C VAL A 27 14.16 -1.88 32.04
N ARG A 28 14.79 -3.05 32.02
CA ARG A 28 16.07 -3.26 31.31
C ARG A 28 15.87 -3.24 29.80
N ARG A 29 14.76 -3.79 29.30
CA ARG A 29 14.38 -3.71 27.88
C ARG A 29 14.22 -2.26 27.43
N LEU A 30 13.44 -1.46 28.17
CA LEU A 30 13.27 -0.03 27.88
C LEU A 30 14.62 0.71 27.87
N ARG A 31 15.50 0.47 28.84
CA ARG A 31 16.85 1.09 28.84
C ARG A 31 17.70 0.68 27.63
N ARG A 32 17.61 -0.57 27.18
CA ARG A 32 18.30 -1.03 25.97
C ARG A 32 17.73 -0.32 24.74
N PHE A 33 16.40 -0.24 24.64
CA PHE A 33 15.70 0.43 23.56
C PHE A 33 16.05 1.93 23.49
N GLU A 34 16.02 2.64 24.62
CA GLU A 34 16.44 4.04 24.74
C GLU A 34 17.89 4.25 24.30
N LYS A 35 18.79 3.34 24.66
CA LYS A 35 20.20 3.39 24.27
C LYS A 35 20.36 3.23 22.76
N GLU A 36 19.73 2.23 22.16
CA GLU A 36 19.80 2.02 20.70
C GLU A 36 19.21 3.19 19.93
N TYR A 37 18.07 3.71 20.38
CA TYR A 37 17.44 4.87 19.76
C TYR A 37 18.31 6.13 19.85
N SER A 38 18.93 6.37 21.02
CA SER A 38 19.84 7.51 21.20
C SER A 38 21.07 7.40 20.30
N GLN A 39 21.61 6.19 20.13
CA GLN A 39 22.74 5.93 19.25
C GLN A 39 22.36 6.13 17.77
N LEU A 40 21.19 5.65 17.36
CA LEU A 40 20.65 5.89 16.01
C LEU A 40 20.54 7.38 15.70
N LEU A 41 20.02 8.19 16.62
CA LEU A 41 19.93 9.64 16.44
C LEU A 41 21.30 10.31 16.35
N GLN A 42 22.29 9.84 17.12
CA GLN A 42 23.65 10.36 17.07
C GLN A 42 24.32 10.02 15.73
N THR A 43 24.22 8.77 15.28
CA THR A 43 24.74 8.36 13.98
C THR A 43 24.08 9.15 12.85
N TRP A 44 22.76 9.29 12.87
CA TRP A 44 22.05 10.08 11.85
C TRP A 44 22.44 11.56 11.83
N ARG A 45 22.63 12.20 13.00
CA ARG A 45 23.06 13.61 13.06
C ARG A 45 24.50 13.82 12.60
N ASN A 46 25.35 12.81 12.79
CA ASN A 46 26.76 12.87 12.44
C ASN A 46 27.04 12.32 11.04
N ALA A 47 26.06 11.64 10.42
CA ALA A 47 26.19 11.03 9.10
C ALA A 47 26.49 12.11 8.06
N SER A 48 27.60 11.92 7.34
CA SER A 48 28.04 12.82 6.27
C SER A 48 27.39 12.48 4.93
N SER A 49 27.03 11.20 4.72
CA SER A 49 26.28 10.71 3.57
C SER A 49 25.51 9.44 3.95
N LEU A 50 24.25 9.36 3.52
CA LEU A 50 23.38 8.18 3.67
C LEU A 50 23.30 7.35 2.38
N ALA A 51 24.25 7.55 1.47
CA ALA A 51 24.35 6.77 0.24
C ALA A 51 24.45 5.25 0.55
N PRO A 52 23.98 4.39 -0.38
CA PRO A 52 23.90 2.94 -0.15
C PRO A 52 25.20 2.26 0.27
N ASP A 53 26.37 2.82 -0.08
CA ASP A 53 27.69 2.26 0.23
C ASP A 53 28.38 2.92 1.44
N SER A 54 27.66 3.71 2.24
CA SER A 54 28.22 4.40 3.41
C SER A 54 28.17 3.50 4.64
N GLU A 55 29.27 3.40 5.39
CA GLU A 55 29.32 2.71 6.69
C GLU A 55 28.27 3.27 7.67
N ASP A 56 28.01 4.59 7.60
CA ASP A 56 26.96 5.24 8.38
C ASP A 56 25.55 4.68 8.04
N ALA A 57 25.30 4.33 6.77
CA ALA A 57 24.02 3.81 6.30
C ALA A 57 23.79 2.37 6.79
N GLU A 58 24.82 1.51 6.73
CA GLU A 58 24.76 0.15 7.27
C GLU A 58 24.51 0.17 8.80
N ILE A 59 25.21 1.04 9.52
CA ILE A 59 25.00 1.18 10.98
C ILE A 59 23.57 1.63 11.28
N ILE A 60 23.00 2.56 10.50
CA ILE A 60 21.62 3.02 10.69
C ILE A 60 20.63 1.90 10.40
N GLU A 61 20.84 1.12 9.33
CA GLU A 61 20.00 -0.03 9.00
C GLU A 61 19.97 -1.05 10.15
N VAL A 62 21.16 -1.49 10.61
CA VAL A 62 21.27 -2.48 11.70
C VAL A 62 20.58 -1.97 12.97
N ARG A 63 20.72 -0.68 13.30
CA ARG A 63 20.07 -0.10 14.47
C ARG A 63 18.56 0.00 14.33
N LEU A 64 18.05 0.35 13.14
CA LEU A 64 16.61 0.33 12.86
C LEU A 64 16.06 -1.09 13.01
N GLN A 65 16.76 -2.07 12.45
CA GLN A 65 16.39 -3.47 12.56
C GLN A 65 16.36 -3.95 14.02
N GLU A 66 17.35 -3.57 14.84
CA GLU A 66 17.35 -3.88 16.27
C GLU A 66 16.17 -3.25 17.01
N LEU A 67 15.81 -2.00 16.71
CA LEU A 67 14.64 -1.34 17.30
C LEU A 67 13.35 -2.07 16.92
N THR A 68 13.18 -2.40 15.64
CA THR A 68 12.02 -3.14 15.14
C THR A 68 11.91 -4.52 15.79
N ASN A 69 13.03 -5.24 15.92
CA ASN A 69 13.06 -6.55 16.59
C ASN A 69 12.67 -6.45 18.07
N ILE A 70 13.13 -5.42 18.79
CA ILE A 70 12.74 -5.21 20.19
C ILE A 70 11.24 -4.95 20.31
N LEU A 71 10.65 -4.14 19.42
CA LEU A 71 9.21 -3.87 19.41
C LEU A 71 8.38 -5.11 19.04
N SER A 72 8.81 -5.87 18.02
CA SER A 72 8.12 -7.10 17.61
C SER A 72 8.19 -8.20 18.68
N ASP A 73 9.32 -8.31 19.37
CA ASP A 73 9.47 -9.21 20.51
C ASP A 73 8.59 -8.79 21.68
N GLU A 74 8.32 -7.49 21.82
CA GLU A 74 7.52 -6.94 22.90
C GLU A 74 6.02 -7.11 22.65
N SER A 75 5.55 -6.87 21.43
CA SER A 75 4.13 -7.05 21.07
C SER A 75 3.65 -8.50 21.29
N ARG A 76 4.56 -9.47 21.19
CA ARG A 76 4.27 -10.90 21.42
C ARG A 76 4.29 -11.32 22.89
N ARG A 77 4.74 -10.46 23.81
CA ARG A 77 4.90 -10.77 25.23
C ARG A 77 3.67 -10.35 26.03
N PRO A 78 3.43 -10.95 27.20
CA PRO A 78 2.41 -10.44 28.11
C PRO A 78 2.79 -9.03 28.59
N LEU A 79 1.76 -8.24 28.89
CA LEU A 79 1.86 -6.90 29.48
C LEU A 79 2.82 -6.88 30.69
N PRO A 80 3.54 -5.76 30.93
CA PRO A 80 3.46 -4.47 30.23
C PRO A 80 4.39 -4.34 29.00
N HIS A 81 4.03 -3.49 28.03
CA HIS A 81 4.86 -3.13 26.86
C HIS A 81 5.47 -1.70 26.98
N PRO A 82 6.47 -1.50 27.85
CA PRO A 82 7.08 -0.19 28.06
C PRO A 82 7.74 0.45 26.82
N CYS A 83 8.30 -0.33 25.89
CA CYS A 83 8.95 0.18 24.68
C CYS A 83 7.94 0.72 23.67
N ILE A 84 6.76 0.11 23.58
CA ILE A 84 5.66 0.59 22.74
C ILE A 84 5.11 1.90 23.31
N ALA A 85 4.82 1.95 24.62
CA ALA A 85 4.40 3.18 25.29
C ALA A 85 5.44 4.32 25.18
N PHE A 86 6.73 3.99 25.29
CA PHE A 86 7.81 4.95 25.04
C PHE A 86 7.81 5.46 23.60
N SER A 87 7.58 4.57 22.63
CA SER A 87 7.51 4.91 21.20
C SER A 87 6.40 5.89 20.90
N ALA A 88 5.23 5.72 21.53
CA ALA A 88 4.10 6.66 21.45
C ALA A 88 4.45 8.00 22.10
N THR A 89 4.91 7.98 23.36
CA THR A 89 5.18 9.18 24.15
C THR A 89 6.26 10.08 23.51
N LYS A 90 7.30 9.48 22.94
CA LYS A 90 8.43 10.20 22.32
C LYS A 90 8.30 10.36 20.81
N GLN A 91 7.23 9.85 20.20
CA GLN A 91 6.95 9.92 18.77
C GLN A 91 8.12 9.43 17.90
N LEU A 92 8.65 8.24 18.21
CA LEU A 92 9.84 7.66 17.55
C LEU A 92 9.66 7.50 16.04
N TYR A 93 8.43 7.32 15.59
CA TYR A 93 8.06 7.22 14.19
C TYR A 93 8.42 8.47 13.36
N ILE A 94 8.46 9.67 13.97
CA ILE A 94 8.79 10.90 13.22
C ILE A 94 10.26 10.89 12.77
N PRO A 95 11.27 10.69 13.66
CA PRO A 95 12.65 10.58 13.21
C PRO A 95 12.90 9.38 12.28
N VAL A 96 12.26 8.24 12.53
CA VAL A 96 12.41 7.05 11.66
C VAL A 96 11.91 7.34 10.24
N ALA A 97 10.74 7.97 10.09
CA ALA A 97 10.25 8.40 8.78
C ALA A 97 11.18 9.41 8.10
N LYS A 98 11.73 10.37 8.85
CA LYS A 98 12.70 11.34 8.32
C LYS A 98 13.98 10.65 7.84
N ILE A 99 14.50 9.69 8.59
CA ILE A 99 15.68 8.92 8.21
C ILE A 99 15.41 8.18 6.89
N ALA A 100 14.31 7.42 6.83
CA ALA A 100 13.94 6.66 5.64
C ALA A 100 13.70 7.54 4.40
N THR A 101 13.06 8.71 4.56
CA THR A 101 12.82 9.64 3.44
C THR A 101 14.07 10.41 3.01
N SER A 102 15.02 10.63 3.92
CA SER A 102 16.27 11.37 3.63
C SER A 102 17.41 10.48 3.13
N SER A 103 17.37 9.18 3.42
CA SER A 103 18.49 8.28 3.15
C SER A 103 18.62 7.92 1.68
N TYR A 104 17.51 7.89 0.93
CA TYR A 104 17.53 7.40 -0.46
C TYR A 104 18.25 6.03 -0.53
N ASN A 105 17.95 5.13 0.42
CA ASN A 105 18.49 3.78 0.47
C ASN A 105 17.33 2.80 0.72
N GLU A 106 17.18 1.81 -0.19
CA GLU A 106 16.10 0.82 -0.14
C GLU A 106 16.07 0.05 1.18
N TRP A 107 17.23 -0.36 1.72
CA TRP A 107 17.30 -1.17 2.93
C TRP A 107 16.80 -0.41 4.16
N ILE A 108 17.21 0.85 4.29
CA ILE A 108 16.73 1.76 5.35
C ILE A 108 15.23 2.01 5.20
N ILE A 109 14.73 2.20 3.96
CA ILE A 109 13.30 2.36 3.70
C ILE A 109 12.54 1.10 4.11
N ARG A 110 13.04 -0.08 3.76
CA ARG A 110 12.43 -1.36 4.11
C ARG A 110 12.32 -1.55 5.62
N GLU A 111 13.39 -1.26 6.37
CA GLU A 111 13.36 -1.33 7.83
C GLU A 111 12.45 -0.26 8.44
N GLY A 112 12.37 0.93 7.85
CA GLY A 112 11.41 1.96 8.22
C GLY A 112 9.95 1.49 8.03
N VAL A 113 9.63 0.88 6.90
CA VAL A 113 8.30 0.31 6.60
C VAL A 113 7.96 -0.81 7.60
N LEU A 114 8.92 -1.69 7.91
CA LEU A 114 8.77 -2.75 8.92
C LEU A 114 8.53 -2.19 10.33
N PHE A 115 9.23 -1.12 10.70
CA PHE A 115 9.02 -0.42 11.96
C PHE A 115 7.59 0.10 12.07
N PHE A 116 7.08 0.75 11.01
CA PHE A 116 5.68 1.20 10.98
C PHE A 116 4.69 0.04 11.01
N ALA A 117 4.93 -1.03 10.27
CA ALA A 117 4.08 -2.22 10.29
C ALA A 117 3.96 -2.80 11.71
N THR A 118 5.09 -2.91 12.43
CA THR A 118 5.12 -3.42 13.80
C THR A 118 4.31 -2.55 14.76
N LEU A 119 4.32 -1.23 14.59
CA LEU A 119 3.51 -0.31 15.39
C LEU A 119 2.01 -0.40 15.07
N ILE A 120 1.64 -0.58 13.80
CA ILE A 120 0.22 -0.73 13.39
C ILE A 120 -0.36 -2.07 13.87
N GLU A 121 0.46 -3.12 13.86
CA GLU A 121 0.08 -4.44 14.39
C GLU A 121 -0.05 -4.45 15.91
N SER A 122 0.62 -3.53 16.62
CA SER A 122 0.44 -3.39 18.06
C SER A 122 -0.95 -2.83 18.37
N GLU A 123 -1.71 -3.54 19.20
CA GLU A 123 -3.04 -3.09 19.66
C GLU A 123 -2.96 -1.98 20.73
N GLU A 124 -1.76 -1.64 21.18
CA GLU A 124 -1.54 -0.67 22.26
C GLU A 124 -1.37 0.77 21.73
N GLU A 125 -1.67 1.75 22.59
CA GLU A 125 -1.46 3.19 22.37
C GLU A 125 -2.20 3.82 21.17
N ALA A 126 -3.05 3.05 20.48
CA ALA A 126 -3.91 3.52 19.38
C ALA A 126 -3.15 4.38 18.35
N PHE A 127 -1.96 3.95 17.91
CA PHE A 127 -1.09 4.73 17.02
C PHE A 127 -1.80 5.26 15.78
N VAL A 128 -2.69 4.46 15.19
CA VAL A 128 -3.41 4.79 13.95
C VAL A 128 -4.39 5.97 14.14
N GLU A 129 -4.84 6.23 15.36
CA GLU A 129 -5.69 7.38 15.71
C GLU A 129 -4.89 8.69 15.83
N SER A 130 -3.58 8.61 16.03
CA SER A 130 -2.74 9.78 16.25
C SER A 130 -2.47 10.53 14.95
N ASP A 131 -2.87 11.81 14.89
CA ASP A 131 -2.59 12.71 13.76
C ASP A 131 -1.11 12.80 13.41
N ALA A 132 -0.24 12.77 14.42
CA ALA A 132 1.21 12.84 14.24
C ALA A 132 1.75 11.56 13.58
N PHE A 133 1.23 10.39 13.99
CA PHE A 133 1.59 9.10 13.41
C PHE A 133 1.10 9.01 11.96
N ALA A 134 -0.19 9.30 11.73
CA ALA A 134 -0.79 9.29 10.40
C ALA A 134 -0.02 10.21 9.46
N SER A 135 0.19 11.48 9.83
CA SER A 135 0.93 12.45 9.02
C SER A 135 2.37 12.00 8.72
N SER A 136 3.04 11.36 9.68
CA SER A 136 4.40 10.85 9.49
C SER A 136 4.45 9.69 8.51
N LEU A 137 3.52 8.73 8.63
CA LEU A 137 3.45 7.58 7.73
C LEU A 137 3.00 7.98 6.33
N THR A 138 1.98 8.83 6.19
CA THR A 138 1.54 9.32 4.88
C THR A 138 2.66 10.05 4.14
N ASN A 139 3.45 10.88 4.83
CA ASN A 139 4.60 11.55 4.22
C ASN A 139 5.70 10.55 3.78
N LEU A 140 5.96 9.52 4.59
CA LEU A 140 6.87 8.43 4.19
C LEU A 140 6.37 7.76 2.91
N LEU A 141 5.12 7.27 2.91
CA LEU A 141 4.50 6.55 1.80
C LEU A 141 4.52 7.38 0.51
N VAL A 142 4.09 8.64 0.56
CA VAL A 142 4.06 9.54 -0.61
C VAL A 142 5.46 9.81 -1.15
N ARG A 143 6.48 9.92 -0.28
CA ARG A 143 7.85 10.17 -0.73
C ARG A 143 8.53 8.95 -1.34
N ILE A 144 8.26 7.75 -0.85
CA ILE A 144 8.87 6.52 -1.37
C ILE A 144 8.16 6.01 -2.63
N THR A 145 6.89 6.37 -2.84
CA THR A 145 6.12 5.99 -4.05
C THR A 145 6.01 7.09 -5.10
N GLY A 146 6.38 8.34 -4.77
CA GLY A 146 6.29 9.48 -5.70
C GLY A 146 7.30 9.46 -6.85
N ALA A 147 7.06 10.27 -7.89
CA ALA A 147 7.83 10.26 -9.14
C ALA A 147 9.36 10.52 -9.03
N ASN A 148 9.85 11.06 -7.90
CA ASN A 148 11.27 11.31 -7.64
C ASN A 148 11.87 10.30 -6.64
N SER A 149 11.18 9.20 -6.37
CA SER A 149 11.65 8.18 -5.45
C SER A 149 12.62 7.22 -6.10
N ILE A 150 13.28 6.42 -5.26
CA ILE A 150 14.07 5.29 -5.72
C ILE A 150 13.12 4.19 -6.17
N ARG A 151 13.50 3.52 -7.25
CA ARG A 151 12.83 2.29 -7.67
C ARG A 151 12.99 1.23 -6.59
N LEU A 152 11.93 0.99 -5.83
CA LEU A 152 11.88 -0.01 -4.78
C LEU A 152 11.91 -1.41 -5.43
N GLY A 153 12.53 -2.38 -4.76
CA GLY A 153 12.39 -3.78 -5.12
C GLY A 153 10.95 -4.27 -4.92
N ALA A 154 10.53 -5.27 -5.69
CA ALA A 154 9.17 -5.80 -5.67
C ALA A 154 8.72 -6.25 -4.26
N ASP A 155 9.63 -6.81 -3.46
CA ASP A 155 9.35 -7.20 -2.08
C ASP A 155 9.06 -6.00 -1.17
N THR A 156 9.79 -4.90 -1.37
CA THR A 156 9.63 -3.66 -0.61
C THR A 156 8.32 -2.97 -1.02
N GLU A 157 8.01 -2.91 -2.31
CA GLU A 157 6.72 -2.39 -2.82
C GLU A 157 5.54 -3.19 -2.25
N ALA A 158 5.62 -4.51 -2.24
CA ALA A 158 4.58 -5.36 -1.68
C ALA A 158 4.29 -5.02 -0.20
N ARG A 159 5.34 -4.80 0.61
CA ARG A 159 5.20 -4.39 2.01
C ARG A 159 4.60 -2.99 2.16
N VAL A 160 4.93 -2.07 1.27
CA VAL A 160 4.35 -0.71 1.27
C VAL A 160 2.84 -0.77 1.01
N VAL A 161 2.41 -1.56 0.03
CA VAL A 161 0.98 -1.73 -0.30
C VAL A 161 0.26 -2.52 0.79
N GLU A 162 0.89 -3.55 1.37
CA GLU A 162 0.35 -4.29 2.52
C GLU A 162 0.16 -3.37 3.73
N LEU A 163 1.12 -2.49 4.03
CA LEU A 163 1.01 -1.50 5.09
C LEU A 163 -0.16 -0.55 4.85
N ALA A 164 -0.30 -0.07 3.62
CA ALA A 164 -1.43 0.78 3.23
C ALA A 164 -2.77 0.05 3.39
N PHE A 165 -2.84 -1.22 2.96
CA PHE A 165 -4.00 -2.09 3.14
C PHE A 165 -4.36 -2.29 4.62
N ASN A 166 -3.38 -2.52 5.49
CA ASN A 166 -3.60 -2.69 6.93
C ASN A 166 -4.26 -1.43 7.55
N ILE A 167 -3.85 -0.23 7.11
CA ILE A 167 -4.49 1.02 7.52
C ILE A 167 -5.94 1.07 7.03
N THR A 168 -6.22 0.74 5.77
CA THR A 168 -7.60 0.73 5.26
C THR A 168 -8.49 -0.29 5.99
N THR A 169 -7.92 -1.42 6.40
CA THR A 169 -8.62 -2.42 7.22
C THR A 169 -8.98 -1.83 8.59
N LYS A 170 -8.06 -1.10 9.22
CA LYS A 170 -8.34 -0.38 10.46
C LYS A 170 -9.41 0.70 10.26
N ILE A 171 -9.35 1.50 9.20
CA ILE A 171 -10.35 2.53 8.88
C ILE A 171 -11.75 1.92 8.73
N ARG A 172 -11.83 0.73 8.12
CA ARG A 172 -13.09 0.00 7.97
C ARG A 172 -13.65 -0.50 9.31
N LEU A 173 -12.79 -1.02 10.18
CA LEU A 173 -13.19 -1.54 11.49
C LEU A 173 -13.53 -0.43 12.48
N GLU A 174 -12.80 0.68 12.42
CA GLU A 174 -12.86 1.81 13.36
C GLU A 174 -13.00 3.13 12.55
N PRO A 175 -14.24 3.52 12.18
CA PRO A 175 -14.47 4.72 11.36
C PRO A 175 -13.98 6.03 11.99
N GLU A 176 -13.81 6.07 13.31
CA GLU A 176 -13.34 7.23 14.09
C GLU A 176 -11.90 7.65 13.73
N ILE A 177 -11.10 6.74 13.15
CA ILE A 177 -9.70 7.03 12.79
C ILE A 177 -9.60 7.77 11.45
N LEU A 178 -10.66 7.74 10.62
CA LEU A 178 -10.68 8.33 9.29
C LEU A 178 -10.20 9.80 9.26
N PRO A 179 -10.59 10.69 10.19
CA PRO A 179 -10.15 12.08 10.17
C PRO A 179 -8.64 12.28 10.29
N ALA A 180 -7.91 11.34 10.91
CA ALA A 180 -6.44 11.41 11.01
C ALA A 180 -5.76 11.15 9.65
N TRP A 181 -6.40 10.36 8.78
CA TRP A 181 -5.89 9.92 7.48
C TRP A 181 -6.47 10.68 6.29
N PHE A 182 -7.67 11.24 6.46
CA PHE A 182 -8.40 12.01 5.47
C PHE A 182 -8.60 13.45 5.96
N LYS A 183 -7.79 14.36 5.42
CA LYS A 183 -7.83 15.78 5.79
C LYS A 183 -8.64 16.55 4.76
N SER A 184 -9.96 16.51 4.89
CA SER A 184 -10.80 17.35 4.04
C SER A 184 -10.51 18.84 4.31
N GLN A 185 -9.94 19.54 3.32
CA GLN A 185 -9.66 20.99 3.39
C GLN A 185 -10.90 21.86 3.65
N ARG A 186 -12.10 21.26 3.67
CA ARG A 186 -13.31 21.99 4.04
C ARG A 186 -13.35 22.44 5.50
N ASN A 187 -12.53 21.88 6.39
CA ASN A 187 -12.44 22.33 7.78
C ASN A 187 -11.38 23.44 8.02
N GLN A 188 -10.64 23.86 6.99
CA GLN A 188 -9.70 24.98 7.13
C GLN A 188 -10.42 26.34 7.13
N PRO A 189 -9.97 27.31 7.94
CA PRO A 189 -10.51 28.68 7.95
C PRO A 189 -10.49 29.29 6.54
N GLN A 190 -11.51 30.09 6.21
CA GLN A 190 -11.70 30.73 4.90
C GLN A 190 -10.49 31.54 4.38
N GLU A 191 -9.54 31.92 5.24
CA GLU A 191 -8.34 32.67 4.87
C GLU A 191 -7.34 31.84 4.03
N GLU A 192 -7.17 30.54 4.33
CA GLU A 192 -6.29 29.66 3.53
C GLU A 192 -6.94 29.27 2.19
N ARG A 193 -8.26 29.10 2.17
CA ARG A 193 -9.03 28.80 0.94
C ARG A 193 -8.95 29.88 -0.15
N ASN A 194 -8.58 31.11 0.20
CA ASN A 194 -8.47 32.21 -0.79
C ASN A 194 -7.08 32.31 -1.42
N LEU A 195 -6.05 31.71 -0.83
CA LEU A 195 -4.70 31.65 -1.39
C LEU A 195 -4.58 30.58 -2.48
N ASP A 196 -5.25 29.43 -2.32
CA ASP A 196 -5.16 28.30 -3.26
C ASP A 196 -6.12 28.36 -4.46
N LYS A 197 -7.00 29.37 -4.53
CA LYS A 197 -7.95 29.55 -5.64
C LYS A 197 -7.33 30.11 -6.93
N HIS A 198 -6.06 30.54 -6.90
CA HIS A 198 -5.37 30.97 -8.12
C HIS A 198 -4.72 29.78 -8.85
N GLY A 199 -5.56 28.96 -9.49
CA GLY A 199 -5.31 28.62 -10.90
C GLY A 199 -4.75 27.25 -11.28
N GLN A 200 -4.59 26.23 -10.43
CA GLN A 200 -4.10 24.92 -10.90
C GLN A 200 -4.66 23.69 -10.15
N PHE A 201 -5.53 22.94 -10.85
CA PHE A 201 -5.89 21.52 -10.70
C PHE A 201 -6.64 21.06 -9.43
N GLU A 202 -7.97 20.95 -9.54
CA GLU A 202 -8.85 20.23 -8.59
C GLU A 202 -8.34 18.80 -8.28
N GLY A 203 -7.72 18.12 -9.25
CA GLY A 203 -7.13 16.79 -9.05
C GLY A 203 -5.84 16.76 -8.21
N ARG A 204 -5.09 17.86 -8.06
CA ARG A 204 -3.91 17.89 -7.18
C ARG A 204 -4.28 18.11 -5.72
N THR A 205 -5.30 18.93 -5.47
CA THR A 205 -5.82 19.18 -4.13
C THR A 205 -6.48 17.93 -3.56
N GLN A 206 -7.25 17.19 -4.38
CA GLN A 206 -7.86 15.93 -3.97
C GLN A 206 -6.82 14.88 -3.57
N LYS A 207 -5.72 14.73 -4.32
CA LYS A 207 -4.63 13.79 -3.98
C LYS A 207 -4.01 14.05 -2.62
N GLN A 208 -3.97 15.30 -2.17
CA GLN A 208 -3.40 15.67 -0.88
C GLN A 208 -4.36 15.40 0.29
N ASP A 209 -5.67 15.46 0.04
CA ASP A 209 -6.69 15.22 1.07
C ASP A 209 -6.72 13.75 1.52
N PHE A 210 -6.49 12.80 0.58
CA PHE A 210 -6.44 11.38 0.88
C PHE A 210 -5.32 10.63 0.13
N PRO A 211 -4.04 10.79 0.51
CA PRO A 211 -2.93 10.20 -0.24
C PRO A 211 -2.91 8.67 -0.24
N LEU A 212 -3.42 8.05 0.83
CA LEU A 212 -3.53 6.59 0.93
C LEU A 212 -4.41 6.00 -0.19
N PHE A 213 -5.49 6.68 -0.53
CA PHE A 213 -6.41 6.28 -1.60
C PHE A 213 -5.68 6.21 -2.94
N TYR A 214 -4.95 7.27 -3.29
CA TYR A 214 -4.24 7.34 -4.56
C TYR A 214 -3.03 6.41 -4.62
N LEU A 215 -2.35 6.17 -3.50
CA LEU A 215 -1.31 5.15 -3.43
C LEU A 215 -1.88 3.79 -3.82
N LEU A 216 -3.01 3.37 -3.24
CA LEU A 216 -3.62 2.09 -3.62
C LEU A 216 -4.11 2.08 -5.07
N MET A 217 -4.65 3.21 -5.57
CA MET A 217 -5.07 3.34 -6.97
C MET A 217 -3.93 3.06 -7.95
N ASP A 218 -2.70 3.50 -7.66
CA ASP A 218 -1.55 3.26 -8.54
C ASP A 218 -1.19 1.75 -8.65
N TYR A 219 -1.63 0.92 -7.71
CA TYR A 219 -1.34 -0.52 -7.67
C TYR A 219 -2.50 -1.42 -8.13
N ILE A 220 -3.68 -0.91 -8.50
CA ILE A 220 -4.86 -1.73 -8.88
C ILE A 220 -4.67 -2.55 -10.16
N HIS A 221 -3.69 -2.19 -10.99
CA HIS A 221 -3.38 -2.91 -12.22
C HIS A 221 -2.34 -4.02 -12.02
N HIS A 222 -1.70 -4.08 -10.85
CA HIS A 222 -0.71 -5.11 -10.56
C HIS A 222 -1.38 -6.46 -10.37
N GLU A 223 -0.71 -7.52 -10.79
CA GLU A 223 -1.17 -8.89 -10.58
C GLU A 223 -0.62 -9.47 -9.27
N GLY A 224 -1.29 -10.52 -8.78
CA GLY A 224 -0.96 -11.16 -7.51
C GLY A 224 -1.24 -10.31 -6.28
N LYS A 225 -0.55 -10.63 -5.18
CA LYS A 225 -0.87 -10.12 -3.84
C LYS A 225 -0.89 -8.59 -3.73
N VAL A 226 0.01 -7.91 -4.44
CA VAL A 226 0.10 -6.44 -4.40
C VAL A 226 -1.18 -5.80 -4.94
N GLY A 227 -1.66 -6.27 -6.10
CA GLY A 227 -2.92 -5.81 -6.67
C GLY A 227 -4.13 -6.19 -5.82
N ASP A 228 -4.12 -7.39 -5.23
CA ASP A 228 -5.21 -7.86 -4.38
C ASP A 228 -5.36 -7.00 -3.11
N PHE A 229 -4.24 -6.66 -2.46
CA PHE A 229 -4.23 -5.71 -1.33
C PHE A 229 -4.72 -4.32 -1.75
N ALA A 230 -4.29 -3.83 -2.92
CA ALA A 230 -4.71 -2.54 -3.44
C ALA A 230 -6.23 -2.47 -3.71
N ARG A 231 -6.76 -3.45 -4.46
CA ARG A 231 -8.19 -3.55 -4.78
C ARG A 231 -9.03 -3.69 -3.52
N THR A 232 -8.66 -4.61 -2.62
CA THR A 232 -9.42 -4.84 -1.38
C THR A 232 -9.37 -3.62 -0.46
N GLY A 233 -8.21 -2.96 -0.35
CA GLY A 233 -8.08 -1.75 0.47
C GLY A 233 -8.93 -0.59 -0.05
N LEU A 234 -9.00 -0.42 -1.37
CA LEU A 234 -9.90 0.57 -1.98
C LEU A 234 -11.37 0.24 -1.76
N LEU A 235 -11.77 -1.05 -1.87
CA LEU A 235 -13.13 -1.48 -1.54
C LEU A 235 -13.48 -1.11 -0.10
N TYR A 236 -12.55 -1.27 0.85
CA TYR A 236 -12.74 -0.90 2.25
C TYR A 236 -12.94 0.61 2.44
N ILE A 237 -12.18 1.45 1.74
CA ILE A 237 -12.37 2.90 1.77
C ILE A 237 -13.74 3.28 1.19
N ILE A 238 -14.13 2.69 0.06
CA ILE A 238 -15.41 2.99 -0.61
C ILE A 238 -16.59 2.50 0.21
N GLU A 239 -16.47 1.34 0.88
CA GLU A 239 -17.47 0.87 1.85
C GLU A 239 -17.60 1.86 3.01
N ALA A 240 -16.48 2.35 3.55
CA ALA A 240 -16.45 3.32 4.63
C ALA A 240 -17.08 4.67 4.27
N ALA A 241 -17.11 5.04 2.98
CA ALA A 241 -17.76 6.27 2.51
C ALA A 241 -19.24 6.34 2.89
N SER A 242 -19.92 5.21 2.98
CA SER A 242 -21.33 5.16 3.41
C SER A 242 -21.56 5.62 4.86
N ASN A 243 -20.51 5.65 5.68
CA ASN A 243 -20.56 6.11 7.06
C ASN A 243 -20.03 7.55 7.22
N SER A 244 -19.54 8.19 6.15
CA SER A 244 -18.91 9.51 6.20
C SER A 244 -19.30 10.35 4.99
N VAL A 245 -20.19 11.33 5.22
CA VAL A 245 -20.65 12.28 4.19
C VAL A 245 -19.49 13.03 3.53
N ASN A 246 -18.46 13.37 4.31
CA ASN A 246 -17.29 14.07 3.79
C ASN A 246 -16.48 13.19 2.82
N LEU A 247 -16.33 11.90 3.13
CA LEU A 247 -15.62 10.96 2.27
C LEU A 247 -16.47 10.61 1.04
N GLU A 248 -17.77 10.40 1.21
CA GLU A 248 -18.71 10.19 0.10
C GLU A 248 -18.65 11.34 -0.91
N GLN A 249 -18.78 12.58 -0.44
CA GLN A 249 -18.71 13.75 -1.30
C GLN A 249 -17.35 13.90 -1.97
N TRP A 250 -16.26 13.64 -1.23
CA TRP A 250 -14.92 13.68 -1.79
C TRP A 250 -14.73 12.63 -2.90
N ILE A 251 -15.24 11.40 -2.72
CA ILE A 251 -15.20 10.36 -3.76
C ILE A 251 -16.00 10.78 -4.99
N VAL A 252 -17.18 11.37 -4.81
CA VAL A 252 -18.01 11.87 -5.93
C VAL A 252 -17.29 12.97 -6.71
N GLU A 253 -16.63 13.90 -6.01
CA GLU A 253 -15.88 14.99 -6.61
C GLU A 253 -14.53 14.52 -7.19
N SER A 254 -14.05 13.33 -6.79
CA SER A 254 -12.74 12.81 -7.19
C SER A 254 -12.67 12.38 -8.66
N ASP A 255 -11.45 12.32 -9.18
CA ASP A 255 -11.14 11.72 -10.48
C ASP A 255 -11.21 10.18 -10.49
N LEU A 256 -11.66 9.51 -9.40
CA LEU A 256 -11.78 8.05 -9.30
C LEU A 256 -12.52 7.45 -10.50
N SER A 257 -13.74 7.93 -10.75
CA SER A 257 -14.62 7.39 -11.80
C SER A 257 -13.96 7.52 -13.19
N THR A 258 -13.25 8.63 -13.40
CA THR A 258 -12.49 8.88 -14.63
C THR A 258 -11.27 7.96 -14.73
N LEU A 259 -10.47 7.83 -13.67
CA LEU A 259 -9.29 6.97 -13.64
C LEU A 259 -9.65 5.50 -13.84
N MET A 260 -10.74 5.02 -13.23
CA MET A 260 -11.23 3.65 -13.43
C MET A 260 -11.71 3.41 -14.85
N ALA A 261 -12.55 4.30 -15.40
CA ALA A 261 -13.09 4.13 -16.75
C ALA A 261 -11.99 4.23 -17.82
N THR A 262 -11.04 5.15 -17.66
CA THR A 262 -9.88 5.29 -18.57
C THR A 262 -8.91 4.11 -18.45
N GLY A 263 -8.67 3.61 -17.23
CA GLY A 263 -7.88 2.41 -16.98
C GLY A 263 -8.47 1.18 -17.66
N LEU A 264 -9.78 0.96 -17.51
CA LEU A 264 -10.48 -0.11 -18.22
C LEU A 264 -10.39 0.04 -19.74
N GLY A 265 -10.53 1.27 -20.23
CA GLY A 265 -10.41 1.57 -21.65
C GLY A 265 -9.02 1.33 -22.24
N ALA A 266 -7.97 1.64 -21.48
CA ALA A 266 -6.59 1.34 -21.84
C ALA A 266 -6.35 -0.17 -21.93
N LEU A 267 -6.81 -0.94 -20.95
CA LEU A 267 -6.73 -2.42 -20.95
C LEU A 267 -7.54 -3.02 -22.11
N TYR A 268 -8.75 -2.51 -22.35
CA TYR A 268 -9.56 -2.94 -23.49
C TYR A 268 -8.85 -2.68 -24.84
N SER A 269 -8.16 -1.56 -24.96
CA SER A 269 -7.41 -1.21 -26.17
C SER A 269 -6.21 -2.12 -26.43
N GLN A 270 -5.69 -2.79 -25.41
CA GLN A 270 -4.63 -3.81 -25.53
C GLN A 270 -5.18 -5.16 -26.03
N LEU A 271 -6.49 -5.40 -25.90
CA LEU A 271 -7.11 -6.59 -26.45
C LEU A 271 -7.09 -6.53 -27.98
N SER A 272 -6.69 -7.63 -28.61
CA SER A 272 -6.56 -7.69 -30.07
C SER A 272 -7.91 -7.44 -30.75
N ARG A 273 -7.93 -6.51 -31.72
CA ARG A 273 -9.13 -6.18 -32.50
C ARG A 273 -9.50 -7.24 -33.55
N LYS A 274 -8.56 -8.14 -33.85
CA LYS A 274 -8.68 -9.25 -34.82
C LYS A 274 -8.22 -10.55 -34.15
N LEU A 275 -9.06 -11.03 -33.24
CA LEU A 275 -8.88 -12.30 -32.56
C LEU A 275 -9.35 -13.44 -33.47
N VAL A 276 -8.53 -14.48 -33.62
CA VAL A 276 -8.99 -15.75 -34.18
C VAL A 276 -9.10 -16.76 -33.05
N ILE A 277 -10.28 -17.39 -32.95
CA ILE A 277 -10.52 -18.46 -32.00
C ILE A 277 -9.73 -19.68 -32.46
N ASP A 278 -8.77 -20.06 -31.65
CA ASP A 278 -7.91 -21.22 -31.83
C ASP A 278 -8.13 -22.19 -30.67
N HIS A 279 -7.68 -23.43 -30.85
CA HIS A 279 -7.82 -24.50 -29.88
C HIS A 279 -6.44 -25.02 -29.45
N PRO A 280 -6.24 -25.35 -28.17
CA PRO A 280 -4.98 -25.92 -27.73
C PRO A 280 -4.73 -27.26 -28.43
N PRO A 281 -3.49 -27.54 -28.88
CA PRO A 281 -3.19 -28.74 -29.67
C PRO A 281 -3.41 -30.05 -28.92
N GLN A 282 -3.50 -29.99 -27.59
CA GLN A 282 -3.66 -31.15 -26.70
C GLN A 282 -5.10 -31.43 -26.28
N ASP A 283 -6.05 -30.52 -26.57
CA ASP A 283 -7.46 -30.65 -26.17
C ASP A 283 -8.39 -30.11 -27.27
N LEU A 284 -8.21 -30.68 -28.47
CA LEU A 284 -9.06 -30.38 -29.62
C LEU A 284 -10.42 -31.06 -29.44
N PRO A 285 -11.54 -30.31 -29.50
CA PRO A 285 -12.87 -30.89 -29.49
C PRO A 285 -12.98 -32.00 -30.56
N PRO A 286 -13.63 -33.15 -30.27
CA PRO A 286 -13.66 -34.29 -31.21
C PRO A 286 -14.15 -33.92 -32.61
N ILE A 287 -15.12 -33.00 -32.70
CA ILE A 287 -15.67 -32.51 -33.97
C ILE A 287 -14.58 -31.82 -34.82
N LEU A 288 -13.68 -31.06 -34.20
CA LEU A 288 -12.56 -30.41 -34.88
C LEU A 288 -11.43 -31.38 -35.17
N ALA A 289 -11.15 -32.32 -34.26
CA ALA A 289 -10.11 -33.33 -34.42
C ALA A 289 -10.37 -34.26 -35.63
N PHE A 290 -11.64 -34.52 -35.95
CA PHE A 290 -12.06 -35.30 -37.13
C PHE A 290 -12.32 -34.46 -38.39
N SER A 291 -12.07 -33.15 -38.34
CA SER A 291 -12.22 -32.23 -39.47
C SER A 291 -10.86 -31.90 -40.11
N ASP A 292 -10.89 -31.17 -41.23
CA ASP A 292 -9.73 -30.57 -41.88
C ASP A 292 -9.19 -29.32 -41.15
N TYR A 293 -9.44 -29.22 -39.83
CA TYR A 293 -9.00 -28.11 -39.00
C TYR A 293 -7.48 -27.94 -39.06
N GLN A 294 -7.06 -26.73 -39.41
CA GLN A 294 -5.68 -26.28 -39.33
C GLN A 294 -5.60 -25.11 -38.36
N HIS A 295 -4.58 -25.12 -37.51
CA HIS A 295 -4.35 -24.00 -36.60
C HIS A 295 -4.16 -22.71 -37.42
N PRO A 296 -4.86 -21.63 -37.07
CA PRO A 296 -4.78 -20.37 -37.79
C PRO A 296 -3.36 -19.81 -37.72
N VAL A 297 -2.86 -19.32 -38.86
CA VAL A 297 -1.54 -18.69 -38.94
C VAL A 297 -1.60 -17.34 -38.25
N SER A 298 -0.92 -17.22 -37.10
CA SER A 298 -0.78 -15.93 -36.42
C SER A 298 0.02 -14.96 -37.29
N THR A 299 -0.50 -13.74 -37.46
CA THR A 299 0.16 -12.64 -38.15
C THR A 299 0.26 -11.46 -37.18
N TYR A 300 1.09 -10.45 -37.46
CA TYR A 300 1.20 -9.26 -36.60
C TYR A 300 -0.16 -8.60 -36.27
N GLU A 301 -1.15 -8.71 -37.16
CA GLU A 301 -2.51 -8.22 -36.91
C GLU A 301 -3.48 -9.26 -36.35
N ILE A 302 -3.22 -10.56 -36.53
CA ILE A 302 -4.14 -11.66 -36.21
C ILE A 302 -3.54 -12.48 -35.08
N VAL A 303 -4.12 -12.32 -33.89
CA VAL A 303 -3.67 -13.01 -32.68
C VAL A 303 -4.58 -14.20 -32.41
N SER A 304 -3.98 -15.36 -32.12
CA SER A 304 -4.69 -16.57 -31.70
C SER A 304 -5.18 -16.40 -30.27
N SER A 305 -6.39 -16.86 -29.97
CA SER A 305 -6.93 -16.87 -28.61
C SER A 305 -6.11 -17.70 -27.62
N CYS A 306 -5.30 -18.64 -28.10
CA CYS A 306 -4.41 -19.44 -27.27
C CYS A 306 -3.05 -18.78 -27.00
N SER A 307 -2.80 -17.57 -27.55
CA SER A 307 -1.55 -16.85 -27.31
C SER A 307 -1.41 -16.47 -25.83
N PRO A 308 -0.26 -16.75 -25.19
CA PRO A 308 -0.05 -16.42 -23.77
C PRO A 308 -0.18 -14.91 -23.51
N ASP A 309 0.26 -14.06 -24.45
CA ASP A 309 0.20 -12.61 -24.31
C ASP A 309 -1.26 -12.10 -24.34
N PHE A 310 -2.09 -12.69 -25.21
CA PHE A 310 -3.52 -12.33 -25.27
C PHE A 310 -4.26 -12.79 -24.01
N GLN A 311 -3.97 -14.00 -23.53
CA GLN A 311 -4.56 -14.54 -22.30
C GLN A 311 -4.19 -13.67 -21.09
N ALA A 312 -2.93 -13.26 -20.97
CA ALA A 312 -2.50 -12.34 -19.92
C ALA A 312 -3.26 -11.00 -20.00
N HIS A 313 -3.30 -10.34 -21.16
CA HIS A 313 -4.05 -9.08 -21.30
C HIS A 313 -5.56 -9.24 -21.01
N LEU A 314 -6.16 -10.36 -21.42
CA LEU A 314 -7.56 -10.66 -21.15
C LEU A 314 -7.80 -10.87 -19.65
N GLU A 315 -6.92 -11.59 -18.96
CA GLU A 315 -6.98 -11.80 -17.52
C GLU A 315 -6.86 -10.49 -16.75
N THR A 316 -5.90 -9.64 -17.10
CA THR A 316 -5.76 -8.29 -16.49
C THR A 316 -7.01 -7.44 -16.73
N PHE A 317 -7.57 -7.45 -17.94
CA PHE A 317 -8.81 -6.73 -18.27
C PHE A 317 -10.00 -7.22 -17.44
N LEU A 318 -10.20 -8.54 -17.36
CA LEU A 318 -11.30 -9.14 -16.60
C LEU A 318 -11.15 -8.89 -15.09
N SER A 319 -9.93 -8.97 -14.56
CA SER A 319 -9.64 -8.63 -13.16
C SER A 319 -10.01 -7.17 -12.85
N HIS A 320 -9.70 -6.23 -13.74
CA HIS A 320 -10.08 -4.83 -13.57
C HIS A 320 -11.59 -4.61 -13.69
N LEU A 321 -12.27 -5.33 -14.59
CA LEU A 321 -13.72 -5.29 -14.73
C LEU A 321 -14.42 -5.85 -13.47
N LEU A 322 -13.91 -6.95 -12.92
CA LEU A 322 -14.40 -7.54 -11.68
C LEU A 322 -14.22 -6.58 -10.51
N PHE A 323 -13.06 -5.93 -10.40
CA PHE A 323 -12.86 -4.88 -9.40
C PHE A 323 -13.89 -3.76 -9.53
N TRP A 324 -14.19 -3.30 -10.74
CA TRP A 324 -15.21 -2.27 -10.96
C TRP A 324 -16.61 -2.75 -10.54
N GLN A 325 -16.96 -4.00 -10.84
CA GLN A 325 -18.18 -4.64 -10.37
C GLN A 325 -18.22 -4.73 -8.84
N ASP A 326 -17.12 -5.11 -8.19
CA ASP A 326 -17.02 -5.20 -6.74
C ASP A 326 -17.18 -3.84 -6.08
N VAL A 327 -16.59 -2.79 -6.64
CA VAL A 327 -16.78 -1.41 -6.19
C VAL A 327 -18.27 -1.03 -6.20
N LEU A 328 -18.97 -1.33 -7.29
CA LEU A 328 -20.41 -1.07 -7.39
C LEU A 328 -21.23 -1.92 -6.42
N ASN A 329 -20.85 -3.18 -6.18
CA ASN A 329 -21.58 -4.05 -5.26
C ASN A 329 -21.38 -3.65 -3.79
N HIS A 330 -20.17 -3.25 -3.40
CA HIS A 330 -19.82 -2.92 -2.01
C HIS A 330 -20.14 -1.47 -1.64
N CYS A 331 -20.21 -0.57 -2.62
CA CYS A 331 -20.61 0.81 -2.35
C CYS A 331 -22.08 0.87 -1.92
N ARG A 332 -22.38 1.44 -0.74
CA ARG A 332 -23.78 1.65 -0.31
C ARG A 332 -24.31 3.03 -0.67
N SER A 333 -23.42 3.99 -0.96
CA SER A 333 -23.79 5.34 -1.41
C SER A 333 -24.41 5.28 -2.80
N VAL A 334 -25.58 5.90 -2.95
CA VAL A 334 -26.27 6.02 -4.24
C VAL A 334 -25.56 7.02 -5.15
N ASP A 335 -25.03 8.12 -4.58
CA ASP A 335 -24.39 9.18 -5.33
C ASP A 335 -23.06 8.73 -5.93
N VAL A 336 -22.25 7.99 -5.14
CA VAL A 336 -21.01 7.38 -5.64
C VAL A 336 -21.31 6.36 -6.75
N LYS A 337 -22.34 5.51 -6.58
CA LYS A 337 -22.78 4.56 -7.61
C LYS A 337 -23.21 5.24 -8.89
N SER A 338 -24.04 6.29 -8.80
CA SER A 338 -24.51 7.06 -9.96
C SER A 338 -23.33 7.64 -10.72
N THR A 339 -22.42 8.30 -10.01
CA THR A 339 -21.24 8.95 -10.58
C THR A 339 -20.34 7.94 -11.29
N LEU A 340 -20.09 6.78 -10.67
CA LEU A 340 -19.30 5.70 -11.29
C LEU A 340 -19.96 5.19 -12.57
N LEU A 341 -21.27 4.85 -12.51
CA LEU A 341 -22.02 4.32 -13.65
C LEU A 341 -22.09 5.32 -14.82
N GLU A 342 -22.28 6.60 -14.53
CA GLU A 342 -22.30 7.67 -15.53
C GLU A 342 -20.96 7.76 -16.26
N HIS A 343 -19.84 7.79 -15.52
CA HIS A 343 -18.51 7.87 -16.14
C HIS A 343 -18.18 6.61 -16.94
N PHE A 344 -18.60 5.43 -16.49
CA PHE A 344 -18.44 4.21 -17.28
C PHE A 344 -19.28 4.23 -18.55
N GLN A 345 -20.52 4.70 -18.49
CA GLN A 345 -21.34 4.82 -19.68
C GLN A 345 -20.71 5.81 -20.68
N VAL A 346 -20.28 6.98 -20.23
CA VAL A 346 -19.74 8.03 -21.10
C VAL A 346 -18.33 7.69 -21.60
N ILE A 347 -17.41 7.37 -20.71
CA ILE A 347 -15.99 7.19 -21.04
C ILE A 347 -15.71 5.80 -21.60
N PHE A 348 -16.31 4.74 -21.05
CA PHE A 348 -16.03 3.38 -21.52
C PHE A 348 -16.98 2.95 -22.63
N LEU A 349 -18.30 2.96 -22.40
CA LEU A 349 -19.24 2.46 -23.40
C LEU A 349 -19.33 3.37 -24.62
N GLN A 350 -19.59 4.66 -24.44
CA GLN A 350 -19.76 5.60 -25.57
C GLN A 350 -18.46 5.89 -26.32
N GLN A 351 -17.39 6.24 -25.62
CA GLN A 351 -16.16 6.67 -26.30
C GLN A 351 -15.32 5.50 -26.85
N LEU A 352 -15.34 4.32 -26.24
CA LEU A 352 -14.50 3.20 -26.70
C LEU A 352 -15.31 2.10 -27.38
N LEU A 353 -16.42 1.70 -26.79
CA LEU A 353 -17.17 0.53 -27.28
C LEU A 353 -18.11 0.87 -28.44
N TYR A 354 -18.77 2.03 -28.40
CA TYR A 354 -19.65 2.49 -29.49
C TYR A 354 -18.89 3.21 -30.59
N ALA A 355 -17.78 3.91 -30.29
CA ALA A 355 -16.96 4.54 -31.32
C ALA A 355 -16.20 3.52 -32.21
N THR A 356 -15.98 2.30 -31.72
CA THR A 356 -15.34 1.22 -32.48
C THR A 356 -16.31 0.41 -33.34
N GLN A 357 -17.63 0.62 -33.21
CA GLN A 357 -18.59 0.09 -34.16
C GLN A 357 -18.57 0.94 -35.44
N PRO A 358 -18.42 0.33 -36.64
CA PRO A 358 -18.58 1.08 -37.88
C PRO A 358 -19.97 1.72 -37.90
N ALA A 359 -20.04 2.98 -38.34
CA ALA A 359 -21.23 3.85 -38.38
C ALA A 359 -22.46 3.27 -39.13
N GLU A 360 -22.37 2.05 -39.67
CA GLU A 360 -23.47 1.38 -40.38
C GLU A 360 -24.50 0.72 -39.46
N VAL A 361 -24.22 0.50 -38.18
CA VAL A 361 -25.18 -0.16 -37.26
C VAL A 361 -26.07 0.84 -36.51
N SER A 362 -25.75 2.13 -36.50
CA SER A 362 -26.56 3.15 -35.81
C SER A 362 -27.87 3.51 -36.52
N MET A 363 -28.18 2.89 -37.67
CA MET A 363 -29.39 3.17 -38.44
C MET A 363 -30.45 2.06 -38.37
N ARG A 364 -30.48 1.26 -37.30
CA ARG A 364 -31.61 0.37 -36.95
C ARG A 364 -31.76 0.16 -35.45
N ILE A 365 -32.29 1.15 -34.74
CA ILE A 365 -33.27 0.96 -33.65
C ILE A 365 -34.36 2.00 -33.84
#